data_AF-A0A7X8KAD1-F1
#
_entry.id   AF-A0A7X8KAD1-F1
#
_cell.length_a   1.000
_cell.length_b   1.000
_cell.length_c   1.000
_cell.angle_alpha   90.00
_cell.angle_beta   90.00
_cell.angle_gamma   90.00
#
_symmetry.space_group_name_H-M   'P 1'
#
loop_
_entity.id
_entity.type
_entity.pdbx_description
1 polymer ?
#
loop_
_entity_poly.entity_id
_entity_poly.type
_entity_poly.pdbx_seq_one_letter_code
_entity_poly.pdbx_strand_id
1 'polypeptide(L)'
;MSSKQEETKKVGKAQVIILSTFAVIVVALSVFGCYGCSYHPVSPPTPEEALSIVERIRETVWELDEAGEVKTIGELGGKLKTIEILSSGVEGVSLDVLLEFENSMPKEGKLLFLEDSGFSLSESGIPLNVTIVFSNSKDGNSETLTLKGNESNSYLYYLKI
;
A
#
# COMPACT_ATOMS: atom_id res chain seq x y z
N MET A 1 -7.70 55.53 -41.57
CA MET A 1 -8.01 54.09 -41.52
C MET A 1 -6.78 53.32 -41.98
N SER A 2 -6.03 52.70 -41.06
CA SER A 2 -4.89 51.85 -41.40
C SER A 2 -5.14 50.47 -40.81
N SER A 3 -5.41 49.50 -41.68
CA SER A 3 -5.73 48.12 -41.32
C SER A 3 -4.47 47.44 -40.76
N LYS A 4 -4.53 46.99 -39.51
CA LYS A 4 -3.46 46.25 -38.83
C LYS A 4 -3.62 44.79 -39.24
N GLN A 5 -2.79 44.29 -40.16
CA GLN A 5 -2.74 42.86 -40.48
C GLN A 5 -2.22 42.11 -39.25
N GLU A 6 -3.10 41.33 -38.62
CA GLU A 6 -2.71 40.29 -37.68
C GLU A 6 -2.05 39.15 -38.48
N GLU A 7 -0.73 39.03 -38.36
CA GLU A 7 0.00 37.84 -38.81
C GLU A 7 -0.41 36.65 -37.92
N THR A 8 -1.36 35.87 -38.41
CA THR A 8 -1.62 34.52 -37.90
C THR A 8 -0.42 33.64 -38.25
N LYS A 9 0.54 33.51 -37.33
CA LYS A 9 1.64 32.56 -37.43
C LYS A 9 1.07 31.15 -37.65
N LYS A 10 1.13 30.66 -38.89
CA LYS A 10 0.81 29.27 -39.24
C LYS A 10 1.80 28.37 -38.52
N VAL A 11 1.31 27.65 -37.50
CA VAL A 11 2.05 26.61 -36.79
C VAL A 11 2.47 25.56 -37.82
N GLY A 12 3.79 25.38 -38.00
CA GLY A 12 4.32 24.44 -38.99
C GLY A 12 3.98 23.00 -38.60
N LYS A 13 3.79 22.11 -39.59
CA LYS A 13 3.47 20.68 -39.36
C LYS A 13 4.42 20.02 -38.33
N ALA A 14 5.70 20.39 -38.34
CA ALA A 14 6.69 19.92 -37.36
C ALA A 14 6.38 20.38 -35.92
N GLN A 15 5.93 21.63 -35.72
CA GLN A 15 5.52 22.13 -34.41
C GLN A 15 4.25 21.42 -33.91
N VAL A 16 3.30 21.13 -34.79
CA VAL A 16 2.07 20.37 -34.43
C VAL A 16 2.43 18.94 -33.97
N ILE A 17 3.37 18.28 -34.64
CA ILE A 17 3.82 16.93 -34.27
C ILE A 17 4.56 16.93 -32.92
N ILE A 18 5.39 17.94 -32.66
CA ILE A 18 6.09 18.07 -31.38
C ILE A 18 5.09 18.35 -30.24
N LEU A 19 4.11 19.23 -30.46
CA LEU A 19 3.05 19.54 -29.50
C LEU A 19 2.15 18.32 -29.22
N SER A 20 1.81 17.53 -30.25
CA SER A 20 1.01 16.32 -30.04
C SER A 20 1.78 15.25 -29.27
N THR A 21 3.08 15.08 -29.55
CA THR A 21 3.94 14.14 -28.83
C THR A 21 4.09 14.54 -27.37
N PHE A 22 4.28 15.83 -27.10
CA PHE A 22 4.37 16.36 -25.73
C PHE A 22 3.04 16.18 -24.98
N ALA A 23 1.91 16.41 -25.63
CA ALA A 23 0.60 16.18 -25.05
C ALA A 23 0.35 14.69 -24.71
N VAL A 24 0.76 13.76 -25.58
CA VAL A 24 0.63 12.31 -25.31
C VAL A 24 1.51 11.89 -24.13
N ILE A 25 2.73 12.41 -24.03
CA ILE A 25 3.63 12.12 -22.91
C ILE A 25 3.08 12.69 -21.59
N VAL A 26 2.57 13.93 -21.60
CA VAL A 26 1.97 14.56 -20.41
C VAL A 26 0.70 13.82 -19.98
N VAL A 27 -0.14 13.36 -20.92
CA VAL A 27 -1.33 12.54 -20.63
C VAL A 27 -0.92 11.18 -20.07
N ALA A 28 0.09 10.52 -20.63
CA ALA A 28 0.59 9.25 -20.10
C ALA A 28 1.12 9.43 -18.65
N LEU A 29 1.94 10.45 -18.40
CA LEU A 29 2.47 10.74 -17.06
C LEU A 29 1.39 11.15 -16.06
N SER A 30 0.26 11.72 -16.51
CA SER A 30 -0.85 12.06 -15.61
C SER A 30 -1.79 10.89 -15.32
N VAL A 31 -1.91 9.90 -16.21
CA VAL A 31 -2.63 8.65 -15.94
C VAL A 31 -1.82 7.73 -15.03
N PHE A 32 -0.50 7.65 -15.21
CA PHE A 32 0.39 6.88 -14.34
C PHE A 32 0.85 7.63 -13.07
N GLY A 33 0.66 8.96 -13.02
CA GLY A 33 1.04 9.79 -11.86
C GLY A 33 0.12 9.64 -10.64
N CYS A 34 -1.07 9.08 -10.79
CA CYS A 34 -2.00 8.84 -9.68
C CYS A 34 -1.66 7.60 -8.83
N TYR A 35 -0.73 6.73 -9.28
CA TYR A 35 -0.22 5.65 -8.44
C TYR A 35 0.64 6.16 -7.28
N GLY A 36 1.15 7.40 -7.35
CA GLY A 36 1.96 8.01 -6.29
C GLY A 36 1.15 8.78 -5.24
N CYS A 37 -0.14 9.02 -5.45
CA CYS A 37 -0.93 9.91 -4.59
C CYS A 37 -1.60 9.23 -3.38
N SER A 38 -1.55 7.90 -3.25
CA SER A 38 -2.02 7.21 -2.04
C SER A 38 -0.93 6.95 -1.00
N TYR A 39 0.32 7.31 -1.28
CA TYR A 39 1.46 7.04 -0.39
C TYR A 39 1.90 8.31 0.36
N HIS A 40 0.95 8.96 1.04
CA HIS A 40 1.28 9.90 2.11
C HIS A 40 1.44 9.12 3.43
N PRO A 41 2.28 9.60 4.37
CA PRO A 41 2.59 8.86 5.59
C PRO A 41 1.28 8.72 6.37
N VAL A 42 0.85 7.47 6.53
CA VAL A 42 -0.35 7.15 7.28
C VAL A 42 0.00 7.45 8.73
N SER A 43 -0.50 8.58 9.23
CA SER A 43 -0.51 8.82 10.68
C SER A 43 -1.06 7.56 11.35
N PRO A 44 -0.50 7.13 12.48
CA PRO A 44 -1.06 6.01 13.24
C PRO A 44 -2.57 6.20 13.38
N PRO A 45 -3.38 5.14 13.16
CA PRO A 45 -4.81 5.25 13.33
C PRO A 45 -5.12 5.64 14.77
N THR A 46 -6.16 6.45 14.95
CA THR A 46 -6.72 6.72 16.28
C THR A 46 -7.21 5.43 16.92
N PRO A 47 -7.32 5.33 18.26
CA PRO A 47 -7.82 4.12 18.92
C PRO A 47 -9.20 3.68 18.39
N GLU A 48 -10.09 4.61 18.07
CA GLU A 48 -11.40 4.33 17.50
C GLU A 48 -11.31 3.75 16.07
N GLU A 49 -10.44 4.31 15.24
CA GLU A 49 -10.17 3.78 13.89
C GLU A 49 -9.51 2.40 13.97
N ALA A 50 -8.58 2.20 14.91
CA ALA A 50 -7.92 0.93 15.13
C ALA A 50 -8.90 -0.16 15.54
N LEU A 51 -9.89 0.14 16.41
CA LEU A 51 -10.96 -0.79 16.74
C LEU A 51 -11.78 -1.18 15.50
N SER A 52 -12.18 -0.20 14.69
CA SER A 52 -12.93 -0.48 13.46
C SER A 52 -12.11 -1.30 12.44
N ILE A 53 -10.81 -1.03 12.34
CA ILE A 53 -9.89 -1.81 11.50
C ILE A 53 -9.80 -3.24 12.03
N VAL A 54 -9.60 -3.42 13.35
CA VAL A 54 -9.54 -4.75 13.99
C VAL A 54 -10.81 -5.56 13.74
N GLU A 55 -11.99 -4.96 13.87
CA GLU A 55 -13.26 -5.62 13.55
C GLU A 55 -13.33 -6.05 12.08
N ARG A 56 -12.82 -5.23 11.18
CA ARG A 56 -12.90 -5.45 9.72
C ARG A 56 -11.92 -6.49 9.20
N ILE A 57 -10.75 -6.61 9.83
CA ILE A 57 -9.68 -7.55 9.43
C ILE A 57 -9.72 -8.86 10.24
N ARG A 58 -10.53 -8.96 11.29
CA ARG A 58 -10.69 -10.21 12.04
C ARG A 58 -11.28 -11.31 11.14
N GLU A 59 -10.82 -12.55 11.31
CA GLU A 59 -11.28 -13.71 10.52
C GLU A 59 -11.08 -13.53 9.01
N THR A 60 -9.95 -12.92 8.62
CA THR A 60 -9.61 -12.70 7.21
C THR A 60 -8.26 -13.27 6.88
N VAL A 61 -8.08 -13.64 5.62
CA VAL A 61 -6.80 -14.11 5.08
C VAL A 61 -6.34 -13.12 4.02
N TRP A 62 -5.05 -12.85 4.03
CA TRP A 62 -4.40 -11.89 3.15
C TRP A 62 -3.26 -12.56 2.41
N GLU A 63 -3.19 -12.39 1.11
CA GLU A 63 -2.17 -12.97 0.24
C GLU A 63 -1.28 -11.87 -0.35
N LEU A 64 0.03 -12.12 -0.42
CA LEU A 64 1.01 -11.22 -1.01
C LEU A 64 0.66 -10.94 -2.48
N ASP A 65 0.54 -9.66 -2.83
CA ASP A 65 0.42 -9.22 -4.22
C ASP A 65 1.76 -9.41 -4.95
N GLU A 66 1.84 -10.44 -5.78
CA GLU A 66 3.04 -10.74 -6.57
C GLU A 66 3.17 -9.91 -7.85
N ALA A 67 2.25 -8.98 -8.13
CA ALA A 67 2.35 -8.07 -9.27
C ALA A 67 3.47 -7.02 -9.08
N GLY A 68 3.85 -6.73 -7.83
CA GLY A 68 4.92 -5.79 -7.49
C GLY A 68 6.34 -6.32 -7.76
N GLU A 69 7.30 -5.39 -7.90
CA GLU A 69 8.73 -5.72 -8.04
C GLU A 69 9.34 -6.26 -6.74
N VAL A 70 8.90 -5.72 -5.59
CA VAL A 70 9.37 -6.13 -4.26
C VAL A 70 8.46 -7.23 -3.73
N LYS A 71 9.03 -8.40 -3.44
CA LYS A 71 8.31 -9.61 -2.99
C LYS A 71 8.78 -10.14 -1.64
N THR A 72 9.80 -9.51 -1.06
CA THR A 72 10.33 -9.83 0.26
C THR A 72 11.07 -8.61 0.79
N ILE A 73 11.16 -8.49 2.10
CA ILE A 73 11.94 -7.48 2.81
C ILE A 73 12.79 -8.19 3.86
N GLY A 74 14.00 -7.69 4.13
CA GLY A 74 14.97 -8.37 5.00
C GLY A 74 14.46 -8.51 6.44
N GLU A 75 13.62 -7.58 6.88
CA GLU A 75 13.03 -7.48 8.20
C GLU A 75 12.09 -8.65 8.55
N LEU A 76 11.59 -9.37 7.53
CA LEU A 76 10.74 -10.55 7.71
C LEU A 76 11.53 -11.86 7.78
N GLY A 77 12.84 -11.86 7.47
CA GLY A 77 13.67 -13.06 7.45
C GLY A 77 13.29 -14.09 6.35
N GLY A 78 12.39 -13.72 5.43
CA GLY A 78 11.90 -14.58 4.36
C GLY A 78 10.76 -13.93 3.56
N LYS A 79 10.23 -14.67 2.59
CA LYS A 79 9.05 -14.24 1.82
C LYS A 79 7.79 -14.70 2.55
N LEU A 80 7.08 -13.76 3.16
CA LEU A 80 5.78 -13.99 3.80
C LEU A 80 4.68 -14.01 2.73
N LYS A 81 4.07 -15.18 2.51
CA LYS A 81 3.04 -15.38 1.47
C LYS A 81 1.66 -15.00 1.94
N THR A 82 1.27 -15.49 3.12
CA THR A 82 -0.07 -15.29 3.65
C THR A 82 -0.03 -14.82 5.10
N ILE A 83 -1.01 -13.99 5.45
CA ILE A 83 -1.30 -13.54 6.81
C ILE A 83 -2.75 -13.90 7.07
N GLU A 84 -2.97 -14.88 7.93
CA GLU A 84 -4.31 -15.23 8.41
C GLU A 84 -4.53 -14.58 9.77
N ILE A 85 -5.57 -13.76 9.88
CA ILE A 85 -5.96 -13.07 11.11
C ILE A 85 -7.07 -13.88 11.78
N LEU A 86 -6.77 -14.40 12.97
CA LEU A 86 -7.66 -15.29 13.69
C LEU A 86 -8.76 -14.51 14.44
N SER A 87 -9.79 -15.24 14.86
CA SER A 87 -10.85 -14.69 15.72
C SER A 87 -10.40 -14.49 17.16
N SER A 88 -9.33 -15.18 17.59
CA SER A 88 -8.77 -15.09 18.94
C SER A 88 -7.85 -13.88 19.11
N GLY A 89 -7.83 -13.34 20.32
CA GLY A 89 -7.06 -12.16 20.67
C GLY A 89 -7.67 -11.37 21.82
N VAL A 90 -7.02 -10.26 22.16
CA VAL A 90 -7.54 -9.25 23.08
C VAL A 90 -8.07 -8.10 22.23
N GLU A 91 -9.38 -7.93 22.24
CA GLU A 91 -10.06 -6.92 21.42
C GLU A 91 -9.48 -5.51 21.65
N GLY A 92 -9.15 -4.82 20.56
CA GLY A 92 -8.52 -3.49 20.58
C GLY A 92 -7.04 -3.46 20.97
N VAL A 93 -6.42 -4.60 21.29
CA VAL A 93 -5.02 -4.66 21.76
C VAL A 93 -4.17 -5.58 20.89
N SER A 94 -4.65 -6.80 20.65
CA SER A 94 -3.91 -7.80 19.87
C SER A 94 -4.82 -8.82 19.21
N LEU A 95 -4.52 -9.20 17.97
CA LEU A 95 -5.11 -10.37 17.30
C LEU A 95 -4.04 -11.46 17.14
N ASP A 96 -4.42 -12.71 17.35
CA ASP A 96 -3.55 -13.83 16.99
C ASP A 96 -3.55 -13.98 15.46
N VAL A 97 -2.39 -14.31 14.89
CA VAL A 97 -2.22 -14.48 13.45
C VAL A 97 -1.42 -15.74 13.13
N LEU A 98 -1.67 -16.30 11.95
CA LEU A 98 -0.82 -17.31 11.34
C LEU A 98 -0.08 -16.70 10.16
N LEU A 99 1.25 -16.88 10.16
CA LEU A 99 2.17 -16.33 9.19
C LEU A 99 2.77 -17.47 8.35
N GLU A 100 2.43 -17.54 7.07
CA GLU A 100 2.97 -18.55 6.18
C GLU A 100 4.12 -17.98 5.35
N PHE A 101 5.33 -18.42 5.66
CA PHE A 101 6.51 -18.06 4.87
C PHE A 101 6.76 -19.10 3.77
N GLU A 102 7.31 -18.65 2.66
CA GLU A 102 7.71 -19.52 1.57
C GLU A 102 8.68 -20.61 2.07
N ASN A 103 8.38 -21.86 1.73
CA ASN A 103 9.15 -23.05 2.11
C ASN A 103 9.28 -23.28 3.63
N SER A 104 8.38 -22.73 4.44
CA SER A 104 8.36 -22.91 5.90
C SER A 104 6.99 -23.38 6.37
N MET A 105 6.93 -23.97 7.56
CA MET A 105 5.65 -24.21 8.22
C MET A 105 5.03 -22.86 8.66
N PRO A 106 3.69 -22.76 8.71
CA PRO A 106 3.02 -21.61 9.30
C PRO A 106 3.52 -21.37 10.73
N LYS A 107 3.72 -20.10 11.06
CA LYS A 107 4.18 -19.68 12.38
C LYS A 107 3.11 -18.86 13.07
N GLU A 108 2.96 -19.06 14.37
CA GLU A 108 2.09 -18.25 15.20
C GLU A 108 2.72 -16.89 15.47
N GLY A 109 1.90 -15.85 15.37
CA GLY A 109 2.27 -14.48 15.63
C GLY A 109 1.16 -13.68 16.28
N LYS A 110 1.43 -12.40 16.49
CA LYS A 110 0.41 -11.44 16.92
C LYS A 110 0.48 -10.16 16.11
N LEU A 111 -0.69 -9.67 15.71
CA LEU A 111 -0.89 -8.31 15.26
C LEU A 111 -1.18 -7.45 16.50
N LEU A 112 -0.35 -6.45 16.75
CA LEU A 112 -0.42 -5.57 17.93
C LEU A 112 -0.78 -4.17 17.49
N PHE A 113 -1.74 -3.53 18.16
CA PHE A 113 -1.98 -2.10 18.00
C PHE A 113 -1.23 -1.30 19.07
N LEU A 114 -0.44 -0.32 18.63
CA LEU A 114 0.30 0.61 19.47
C LEU A 114 -0.11 2.03 19.08
N GLU A 115 -0.62 2.82 20.02
CA GLU A 115 -1.20 4.15 19.73
C GLU A 115 -0.22 5.08 18.98
N ASP A 116 1.07 5.04 19.34
CA ASP A 116 2.10 5.91 18.76
C ASP A 116 2.65 5.44 17.40
N SER A 117 2.51 4.15 17.07
CA SER A 117 3.16 3.53 15.91
C SER A 117 2.25 2.73 14.99
N GLY A 118 0.96 2.63 15.32
CA GLY A 118 -0.03 1.87 14.58
C GLY A 118 0.09 0.36 14.78
N PHE A 119 -0.18 -0.40 13.72
CA PHE A 119 -0.14 -1.86 13.79
C PHE A 119 1.27 -2.40 13.59
N SER A 120 1.67 -3.33 14.44
CA SER A 120 2.96 -4.03 14.39
C SER A 120 2.74 -5.54 14.37
N LEU A 121 3.68 -6.27 13.76
CA LEU A 121 3.65 -7.72 13.70
C LEU A 121 4.69 -8.32 14.64
N SER A 122 4.34 -9.43 15.28
CA SER A 122 5.30 -10.24 16.03
C SER A 122 5.18 -11.70 15.63
N GLU A 123 6.30 -12.39 15.62
CA GLU A 123 6.41 -13.83 15.38
C GLU A 123 6.97 -14.47 16.65
N SER A 124 6.29 -15.48 17.21
CA SER A 124 6.77 -16.17 18.42
C SER A 124 7.14 -15.22 19.59
N GLY A 125 6.43 -14.10 19.72
CA GLY A 125 6.67 -13.07 20.74
C GLY A 125 7.81 -12.10 20.46
N ILE A 126 8.49 -12.23 19.31
CA ILE A 126 9.53 -11.30 18.85
C ILE A 126 8.90 -10.30 17.87
N PRO A 127 8.97 -8.98 18.12
CA PRO A 127 8.46 -7.99 17.18
C PRO A 127 9.29 -8.01 15.90
N LEU A 128 8.60 -8.07 14.76
CA LEU A 128 9.20 -7.89 13.45
C LEU A 128 9.35 -6.39 13.19
N ASN A 129 10.46 -5.98 12.55
CA ASN A 129 10.76 -4.56 12.34
C ASN A 129 9.99 -3.98 11.14
N VAL A 130 8.66 -4.13 11.18
CA VAL A 130 7.73 -3.72 10.13
C VAL A 130 6.55 -2.97 10.74
N THR A 131 6.06 -1.97 10.00
CA THR A 131 4.82 -1.26 10.31
C THR A 131 3.71 -1.75 9.38
N ILE A 132 2.54 -2.08 9.92
CA ILE A 132 1.38 -2.49 9.16
C ILE A 132 0.41 -1.33 9.02
N VAL A 133 -0.06 -1.13 7.80
CA VAL A 133 -1.05 -0.12 7.45
C VAL A 133 -2.20 -0.80 6.75
N PHE A 134 -3.39 -0.69 7.33
CA PHE A 134 -4.63 -1.04 6.64
C PHE A 134 -5.11 0.15 5.80
N SER A 135 -5.55 -0.14 4.58
CA SER A 135 -6.21 0.84 3.72
C SER A 135 -7.31 0.18 2.93
N ASN A 136 -8.33 0.97 2.59
CA ASN A 136 -9.40 0.55 1.70
C ASN A 136 -9.58 1.59 0.60
N SER A 137 -9.92 1.13 -0.60
CA SER A 137 -10.22 2.00 -1.72
C SER A 137 -11.45 2.88 -1.43
N LYS A 138 -11.53 4.03 -2.10
CA LYS A 138 -12.64 5.00 -1.92
C LYS A 138 -14.02 4.41 -2.27
N ASP A 139 -14.05 3.44 -3.16
CA ASP A 139 -15.25 2.69 -3.53
C ASP A 139 -15.54 1.51 -2.60
N GLY A 140 -14.67 1.23 -1.63
CA GLY A 140 -14.83 0.19 -0.61
C GLY A 140 -14.62 -1.24 -1.12
N ASN A 141 -14.31 -1.40 -2.40
CA ASN A 141 -14.26 -2.71 -3.07
C ASN A 141 -12.91 -3.41 -2.93
N SER A 142 -11.85 -2.68 -2.58
CA SER A 142 -10.51 -3.22 -2.41
C SER A 142 -9.98 -2.84 -1.05
N GLU A 143 -9.46 -3.83 -0.34
CA GLU A 143 -8.81 -3.67 0.94
C GLU A 143 -7.36 -4.12 0.78
N THR A 144 -6.44 -3.45 1.45
CA THR A 144 -5.01 -3.74 1.35
C THR A 144 -4.35 -3.61 2.71
N LEU A 145 -3.62 -4.65 3.11
CA LEU A 145 -2.65 -4.57 4.19
C LEU A 145 -1.28 -4.28 3.57
N THR A 146 -0.70 -3.14 3.94
CA THR A 146 0.65 -2.76 3.52
C THR A 146 1.62 -3.01 4.66
N LEU A 147 2.62 -3.84 4.42
CA LEU A 147 3.76 -4.04 5.32
C LEU A 147 4.89 -3.13 4.85
N LYS A 148 5.28 -2.19 5.70
CA LYS A 148 6.42 -1.30 5.48
C LYS A 148 7.61 -1.78 6.31
N GLY A 149 8.73 -2.07 5.64
CA GLY A 149 10.01 -2.32 6.32
C GLY A 149 10.54 -1.03 6.96
N ASN A 150 10.78 -1.04 8.27
CA ASN A 150 11.20 0.16 8.98
C ASN A 150 12.65 0.56 8.66
N GLU A 151 13.49 -0.40 8.25
CA GLU A 151 14.89 -0.16 7.89
C GLU A 151 15.05 0.08 6.39
N SER A 152 14.46 -0.80 5.57
CA SER A 152 14.57 -0.76 4.12
C SER A 152 13.68 0.30 3.47
N ASN A 153 12.66 0.80 4.20
CA ASN A 153 11.59 1.64 3.66
C ASN A 153 10.93 1.02 2.41
N SER A 154 10.93 -0.31 2.34
CA SER A 154 10.30 -1.09 1.27
C SER A 154 8.88 -1.46 1.66
N TYR A 155 8.03 -1.69 0.65
CA TYR A 155 6.61 -1.93 0.84
C TYR A 155 6.22 -3.27 0.23
N LEU A 156 5.49 -4.06 1.00
CA LEU A 156 4.82 -5.26 0.54
C LEU A 156 3.31 -5.04 0.66
N TYR A 157 2.57 -5.45 -0.36
CA TYR A 157 1.13 -5.29 -0.42
C TYR A 157 0.47 -6.64 -0.30
N TYR A 158 -0.55 -6.73 0.55
CA TYR A 158 -1.33 -7.93 0.72
C TYR A 158 -2.80 -7.63 0.45
N LEU A 159 -3.42 -8.51 -0.34
CA LEU A 159 -4.81 -8.40 -0.76
C LEU A 159 -5.63 -9.46 -0.04
N LYS A 160 -6.84 -9.09 0.34
CA LYS A 160 -7.77 -10.01 1.00
C LYS A 160 -8.27 -11.06 0.01
N ILE A 161 -8.36 -12.31 0.46
CA ILE A 161 -8.90 -13.45 -0.30
C ILE A 161 -10.25 -13.92 0.23
#